data_AF-A0A072NHN3-F1
#
_entry.id   AF-A0A072NHN3-F1
#
_cell.length_a   1.000
_cell.length_b   1.000
_cell.length_c   1.000
_cell.angle_alpha   90.00
_cell.angle_beta   90.00
_cell.angle_gamma   90.00
#
_symmetry.space_group_name_H-M   'P 1'
#
loop_
_entity.id
_entity.type
_entity.pdbx_description
1 polymer ?
#
loop_
_entity_poly.entity_id
_entity_poly.type
_entity_poly.pdbx_seq_one_letter_code
_entity_poly.pdbx_strand_id
1 'polypeptide(L)'
;MIEGDGRNALGDLFAAGCPDASTPAELEKARNAPLRAPMVIVGIASPKEHPKVPEVEQVMSAAAGVSFIELALQDAGFGVMWRTGAPAYSPIVHKGLGLSEGESIVAFLYTGTVISEKPAVPRPEVAEYVERWPG
;
A
#
# COMPACT_ATOMS: atom_id res chain seq x y z
N MET A 1 3.82 -10.41 -4.77
CA MET A 1 4.05 -9.60 -5.99
C MET A 1 3.00 -9.99 -7.02
N ILE A 2 2.39 -9.02 -7.69
CA ILE A 2 1.25 -9.22 -8.60
C ILE A 2 1.56 -8.51 -9.92
N GLU A 3 1.61 -9.28 -11.01
CA GLU A 3 1.95 -8.81 -12.35
C GLU A 3 1.13 -9.54 -13.42
N GLY A 4 1.25 -9.12 -14.69
CA GLY A 4 0.51 -9.72 -15.80
C GLY A 4 -1.01 -9.73 -15.54
N ASP A 5 -1.65 -10.88 -15.77
CA ASP A 5 -3.09 -11.10 -15.55
C ASP A 5 -3.48 -11.08 -14.07
N GLY A 6 -2.53 -11.27 -13.15
CA GLY A 6 -2.77 -11.17 -11.71
C GLY A 6 -3.28 -9.79 -11.29
N ARG A 7 -2.96 -8.74 -12.05
CA ARG A 7 -3.48 -7.39 -11.79
C ARG A 7 -4.98 -7.29 -12.10
N ASN A 8 -5.47 -8.00 -13.10
CA ASN A 8 -6.91 -8.07 -13.38
C ASN A 8 -7.65 -8.78 -12.24
N ALA A 9 -7.11 -9.91 -11.78
CA ALA A 9 -7.66 -10.63 -10.63
C ALA A 9 -7.65 -9.78 -9.34
N LEU A 10 -6.59 -9.00 -9.10
CA LEU A 10 -6.54 -8.04 -7.99
C LEU A 10 -7.60 -6.94 -8.16
N GLY A 11 -7.85 -6.49 -9.39
CA GLY A 11 -8.87 -5.49 -9.69
C GLY A 11 -10.27 -6.00 -9.38
N ASP A 12 -10.56 -7.23 -9.80
CA ASP A 12 -11.82 -7.89 -9.51
C ASP A 12 -12.02 -8.08 -8.00
N LEU A 13 -10.95 -8.41 -7.29
CA LEU A 13 -10.95 -8.53 -5.82
C LEU A 13 -11.22 -7.17 -5.16
N PHE A 14 -10.61 -6.08 -5.65
CA PHE A 14 -10.88 -4.74 -5.13
C PHE A 14 -12.33 -4.33 -5.33
N ALA A 15 -12.92 -4.62 -6.50
CA ALA A 15 -14.32 -4.36 -6.77
C ALA A 15 -15.26 -5.22 -5.91
N ALA A 16 -14.91 -6.48 -5.67
CA ALA A 16 -15.65 -7.34 -4.74
C ALA A 16 -15.59 -6.84 -3.30
N GLY A 17 -14.52 -6.13 -2.92
CA GLY A 17 -14.35 -5.52 -1.60
C GLY A 17 -15.06 -4.17 -1.41
N CYS A 18 -15.71 -3.63 -2.45
CA CYS A 18 -16.49 -2.40 -2.37
C CYS A 18 -17.84 -2.64 -1.67
N PRO A 19 -18.44 -1.62 -1.03
CA PRO A 19 -19.79 -1.71 -0.45
C PRO A 19 -20.85 -2.07 -1.51
N ASP A 20 -21.91 -2.78 -1.11
CA ASP A 20 -23.01 -3.17 -2.01
C ASP A 20 -23.70 -1.96 -2.67
N ALA A 21 -23.70 -0.80 -2.01
CA ALA A 21 -24.26 0.45 -2.53
C ALA A 21 -23.35 1.18 -3.54
N SER A 22 -22.20 0.62 -3.88
CA SER A 22 -21.25 1.24 -4.81
C SER A 22 -21.85 1.35 -6.22
N THR A 23 -21.64 2.50 -6.83
CA THR A 23 -22.05 2.76 -8.20
C THR A 23 -21.22 1.92 -9.20
N PRO A 24 -21.73 1.67 -10.42
CA PRO A 24 -20.95 1.02 -11.47
C PRO A 24 -19.60 1.69 -11.73
N ALA A 25 -19.54 3.03 -11.66
CA ALA A 25 -18.31 3.79 -11.85
C ALA A 25 -17.28 3.58 -10.72
N GLU A 26 -17.73 3.42 -9.47
CA GLU A 26 -16.85 3.11 -8.34
C GLU A 26 -16.28 1.70 -8.45
N LEU A 27 -17.10 0.72 -8.84
CA LEU A 27 -16.67 -0.65 -9.09
C LEU A 27 -15.65 -0.71 -10.23
N GLU A 28 -15.90 -0.01 -11.35
CA GLU A 28 -14.97 0.06 -12.47
C GLU A 28 -13.64 0.73 -12.06
N LYS A 29 -13.70 1.82 -11.28
CA LYS A 29 -12.51 2.48 -10.72
C LYS A 29 -11.70 1.55 -9.82
N ALA A 30 -12.36 0.68 -9.06
CA ALA A 30 -11.70 -0.34 -8.24
C ALA A 30 -11.03 -1.40 -9.10
N ARG A 31 -11.71 -1.94 -10.13
CA ARG A 31 -11.12 -2.90 -11.09
C ARG A 31 -9.90 -2.36 -11.80
N ASN A 32 -9.96 -1.09 -12.20
CA ASN A 32 -8.88 -0.43 -12.92
C ASN A 32 -7.74 0.04 -12.00
N ALA A 33 -7.90 0.02 -10.67
CA ALA A 33 -6.88 0.56 -9.78
C ALA A 33 -5.55 -0.19 -9.86
N PRO A 34 -5.48 -1.54 -9.80
CA PRO A 34 -4.26 -2.34 -9.98
C PRO A 34 -3.57 -2.15 -11.34
N LEU A 35 -4.33 -1.78 -12.37
CA LEU A 35 -3.83 -1.67 -13.76
C LEU A 35 -2.98 -0.42 -14.01
N ARG A 36 -2.91 0.49 -13.02
CA ARG A 36 -2.13 1.75 -13.09
C ARG A 36 -0.62 1.55 -13.11
N ALA A 37 -0.14 0.35 -12.80
CA ALA A 37 1.26 -0.01 -12.87
C ALA A 37 1.41 -1.44 -13.42
N PRO A 38 2.54 -1.78 -14.05
CA PRO A 38 2.81 -3.14 -14.54
C PRO A 38 2.95 -4.15 -13.40
N MET A 39 3.25 -3.71 -12.17
CA MET A 39 3.39 -4.56 -11.00
C MET A 39 2.83 -3.88 -9.74
N VAL A 40 2.23 -4.69 -8.86
CA VAL A 40 1.83 -4.31 -7.51
C VAL A 40 2.50 -5.23 -6.49
N ILE A 41 3.22 -4.65 -5.52
CA ILE A 41 3.77 -5.38 -4.37
C ILE A 41 2.88 -5.07 -3.16
N VAL A 42 2.34 -6.11 -2.53
CA VAL A 42 1.52 -5.97 -1.31
C VAL A 42 2.43 -6.17 -0.10
N GLY A 43 2.54 -5.14 0.74
CA GLY A 43 3.19 -5.23 2.04
C GLY A 43 2.19 -5.69 3.09
N ILE A 44 2.45 -6.82 3.73
CA ILE A 44 1.61 -7.40 4.79
C ILE A 44 2.43 -7.40 6.08
N ALA A 45 1.91 -6.77 7.13
CA ALA A 45 2.39 -6.95 8.48
C ALA A 45 1.80 -8.23 9.06
N SER A 46 2.67 -9.11 9.57
CA SER A 46 2.31 -10.39 10.20
C SER A 46 2.82 -10.40 11.64
N PRO A 47 2.18 -9.63 12.54
CA PRO A 47 2.64 -9.52 13.91
C PRO A 47 2.50 -10.86 14.64
N LYS A 48 3.42 -11.11 15.56
CA LYS A 48 3.40 -12.27 16.45
C LYS A 48 3.28 -11.81 17.89
N GLU A 49 2.51 -12.51 18.69
CA GLU A 49 2.44 -12.23 20.12
C GLU A 49 3.85 -12.31 20.74
N HIS A 50 4.27 -11.23 21.41
CA HIS A 50 5.60 -11.14 21.96
C HIS A 50 5.57 -10.37 23.30
N PRO A 51 6.18 -10.92 24.37
CA PRO A 51 6.04 -10.36 25.73
C PRO A 51 6.70 -8.98 25.92
N LYS A 52 7.55 -8.55 24.97
CA LYS A 52 8.31 -7.29 25.04
C LYS A 52 8.17 -6.39 23.81
N VAL A 53 7.48 -6.85 22.77
CA VAL A 53 7.39 -6.13 21.50
C VAL A 53 5.92 -6.05 21.11
N PRO A 54 5.25 -4.94 21.46
CA PRO A 54 3.87 -4.68 21.08
C PRO A 54 3.63 -4.82 19.58
N GLU A 55 2.41 -5.21 19.21
CA GLU A 55 1.99 -5.35 17.81
C GLU A 55 2.28 -4.09 16.98
N VAL A 56 2.02 -2.91 17.55
CA VAL A 56 2.22 -1.64 16.84
C VAL A 56 3.67 -1.44 16.39
N GLU A 57 4.66 -1.88 17.17
CA GLU A 57 6.07 -1.81 16.81
C GLU A 57 6.40 -2.73 15.63
N GLN A 58 5.76 -3.90 15.57
CA GLN A 58 5.94 -4.87 14.48
C GLN A 58 5.29 -4.38 13.19
N VAL A 59 4.09 -3.78 13.27
CA VAL A 59 3.41 -3.17 12.12
C VAL A 59 4.21 -1.98 11.58
N MET A 60 4.70 -1.10 12.47
CA MET A 60 5.58 0.02 12.08
C MET A 60 6.87 -0.48 11.44
N SER A 61 7.48 -1.55 11.97
CA SER A 61 8.67 -2.16 11.37
C SER A 61 8.41 -2.71 9.98
N ALA A 62 7.25 -3.35 9.75
CA ALA A 62 6.87 -3.83 8.42
C ALA A 62 6.70 -2.67 7.44
N ALA A 63 6.02 -1.59 7.83
CA ALA A 63 5.87 -0.39 7.01
C ALA A 63 7.22 0.29 6.71
N ALA A 64 8.12 0.39 7.69
CA ALA A 64 9.47 0.89 7.47
C ALA A 64 10.24 0.03 6.46
N GLY A 65 10.15 -1.30 6.57
CA GLY A 65 10.75 -2.24 5.61
C GLY A 65 10.21 -2.04 4.18
N VAL A 66 8.91 -1.82 4.03
CA VAL A 66 8.30 -1.51 2.72
C VAL A 66 8.81 -0.17 2.17
N SER A 67 9.09 0.82 3.03
CA SER A 67 9.68 2.10 2.60
C SER A 67 11.10 1.92 2.03
N PHE A 68 11.88 0.98 2.59
CA PHE A 68 13.18 0.65 2.02
C PHE A 68 13.07 -0.03 0.65
N ILE A 69 12.04 -0.85 0.43
CA ILE A 69 11.76 -1.43 -0.90
C ILE A 69 11.40 -0.31 -1.89
N GLU A 70 10.59 0.66 -1.48
CA GLU A 70 10.28 1.84 -2.31
C GLU A 70 11.55 2.58 -2.72
N LEU A 71 12.43 2.90 -1.76
CA LEU A 71 13.70 3.59 -2.04
C LEU A 71 14.62 2.77 -2.96
N ALA A 72 14.72 1.45 -2.74
CA ALA A 72 15.53 0.58 -3.57
C ALA A 72 15.01 0.49 -5.02
N LEU A 73 13.70 0.47 -5.21
CA LEU A 73 13.08 0.51 -6.54
C LEU A 73 13.35 1.84 -7.25
N GLN A 74 13.26 2.96 -6.52
CA GLN A 74 13.57 4.30 -7.05
C GLN A 74 15.04 4.42 -7.45
N ASP A 75 15.96 3.94 -6.62
CA ASP A 75 17.40 3.91 -6.92
C ASP A 75 17.71 3.03 -8.14
N ALA A 76 16.98 1.93 -8.31
CA ALA A 76 17.05 1.07 -9.50
C ALA A 76 16.39 1.67 -10.75
N GLY A 77 15.83 2.88 -10.67
CA GLY A 77 15.25 3.62 -11.81
C GLY A 77 13.75 3.38 -12.06
N PHE A 78 13.04 2.74 -11.13
CA PHE A 78 11.59 2.54 -11.24
C PHE A 78 10.81 3.64 -10.51
N GLY A 79 9.64 3.99 -11.06
CA GLY A 79 8.66 4.80 -10.34
C GLY A 79 7.91 3.95 -9.34
N VAL A 80 7.65 4.49 -8.14
CA VAL A 80 6.88 3.83 -7.10
C VAL A 80 5.76 4.75 -6.61
N MET A 81 4.59 4.18 -6.34
CA MET A 81 3.49 4.86 -5.67
C MET A 81 2.93 3.99 -4.55
N TRP A 82 3.11 4.43 -3.31
CA TRP A 82 2.49 3.82 -2.13
C TRP A 82 1.00 4.16 -2.06
N ARG A 83 0.15 3.14 -1.91
CA ARG A 83 -1.28 3.28 -1.61
C ARG A 83 -1.71 2.29 -0.54
N THR A 84 -2.73 2.62 0.24
CA THR A 84 -3.49 1.66 1.06
C THR A 84 -4.96 1.75 0.66
N GLY A 85 -5.61 2.87 0.99
CA GLY A 85 -7.01 3.14 0.69
C GLY A 85 -7.97 2.09 1.28
N ALA A 86 -9.25 2.21 0.96
CA ALA A 86 -10.27 1.26 1.43
C ALA A 86 -9.94 -0.22 1.17
N PRO A 87 -9.32 -0.62 0.03
CA PRO A 87 -8.97 -2.03 -0.21
C PRO A 87 -8.02 -2.62 0.84
N ALA A 88 -7.12 -1.83 1.43
CA ALA A 88 -6.17 -2.32 2.43
C ALA A 88 -6.84 -2.75 3.74
N TYR A 89 -8.09 -2.36 3.96
CA TYR A 89 -8.86 -2.65 5.18
C TYR A 89 -10.09 -3.53 4.89
N SER A 90 -10.30 -3.95 3.63
CA SER A 90 -11.46 -4.75 3.24
C SER A 90 -11.25 -6.22 3.65
N PRO A 91 -12.15 -6.82 4.45
CA PRO A 91 -12.06 -8.24 4.81
C PRO A 91 -12.12 -9.17 3.60
N ILE A 92 -12.83 -8.76 2.54
CA ILE A 92 -12.92 -9.51 1.29
C ILE A 92 -11.56 -9.52 0.60
N VAL A 93 -10.89 -8.36 0.54
CA VAL A 93 -9.54 -8.25 -0.05
C VAL A 93 -8.52 -9.03 0.78
N HIS A 94 -8.58 -8.94 2.11
CA HIS A 94 -7.72 -9.73 3.00
C HIS A 94 -7.86 -11.22 2.74
N LYS A 95 -9.10 -11.73 2.70
CA LYS A 95 -9.38 -13.14 2.40
C LYS A 95 -8.91 -13.53 1.01
N GLY A 96 -9.16 -12.71 -0.01
CA GLY A 96 -8.75 -13.00 -1.39
C GLY A 96 -7.22 -13.00 -1.59
N LEU A 97 -6.48 -12.25 -0.77
CA LEU A 97 -5.02 -12.26 -0.74
C LEU A 97 -4.43 -13.31 0.23
N GLY A 98 -5.28 -14.04 0.96
CA GLY A 98 -4.86 -15.11 1.85
C GLY A 98 -4.27 -14.64 3.19
N LEU A 99 -4.63 -13.45 3.65
CA LEU A 99 -4.21 -12.96 4.97
C LEU A 99 -4.77 -13.85 6.09
N SER A 100 -3.94 -14.12 7.09
CA SER A 100 -4.31 -14.79 8.33
C SER A 100 -4.92 -13.80 9.32
N GLU A 101 -5.55 -14.32 10.38
CA GLU A 101 -6.04 -13.49 11.48
C GLU A 101 -4.87 -12.73 12.14
N GLY A 102 -5.07 -11.44 12.41
CA GLY A 102 -4.03 -10.55 12.95
C GLY A 102 -3.09 -9.95 11.90
N GLU A 103 -3.12 -10.40 10.64
CA GLU A 103 -2.34 -9.78 9.58
C GLU A 103 -3.03 -8.52 9.02
N SER A 104 -2.23 -7.56 8.56
CA SER A 104 -2.75 -6.32 7.98
C SER A 104 -1.96 -5.87 6.76
N ILE A 105 -2.63 -5.26 5.79
CA ILE A 105 -1.97 -4.67 4.62
C ILE A 105 -1.44 -3.29 5.02
N VAL A 106 -0.12 -3.12 4.99
CA VAL A 106 0.53 -1.82 5.22
C VAL A 106 0.73 -1.03 3.93
N ALA A 107 0.77 -1.70 2.78
CA ALA A 107 0.97 -1.04 1.48
C ALA A 107 0.52 -1.88 0.28
N PHE A 108 0.10 -1.17 -0.76
CA PHE A 108 0.16 -1.57 -2.15
C PHE A 108 1.16 -0.64 -2.84
N LEU A 109 2.36 -1.16 -3.14
CA LEU A 109 3.36 -0.44 -3.93
C LEU A 109 3.11 -0.72 -5.41
N TYR A 110 2.64 0.30 -6.10
CA TYR A 110 2.52 0.31 -7.55
C TYR A 110 3.88 0.68 -8.14
N THR A 111 4.49 -0.20 -8.95
CA THR A 111 5.83 0.02 -9.49
C THR A 111 5.94 -0.27 -10.98
N GLY A 112 6.78 0.50 -11.67
CA GLY A 112 7.06 0.37 -13.11
C GLY A 112 7.84 1.54 -13.69
N THR A 113 8.00 1.55 -15.02
CA THR A 113 8.67 2.66 -15.72
C THR A 113 7.86 3.95 -15.62
N VAL A 114 8.52 5.05 -15.28
CA VAL A 114 7.90 6.38 -15.21
C VAL A 114 7.60 6.88 -16.62
N ILE A 115 6.33 7.14 -16.92
CA ILE A 115 5.88 7.73 -18.20
C ILE A 115 5.56 9.24 -18.07
N SER A 116 5.33 9.72 -16.85
CA SER A 116 5.10 11.12 -16.53
C SER A 116 5.53 11.35 -15.11
N GLU A 117 6.33 12.39 -14.90
CA GLU A 117 6.69 12.83 -13.56
C GLU A 117 5.52 13.57 -12.91
N LYS A 118 5.39 13.41 -11.60
CA LYS A 118 4.44 14.21 -10.82
C LYS A 118 5.03 15.60 -10.56
N PRO A 119 4.20 16.65 -10.54
CA PRO A 119 4.62 17.94 -10.05
C PRO A 119 5.19 17.83 -8.63
N ALA A 120 6.25 18.59 -8.36
CA ALA A 120 6.80 18.69 -7.02
C ALA A 120 5.72 19.25 -6.06
N VAL A 121 5.55 18.60 -4.92
CA VAL A 121 4.71 19.11 -3.83
C VAL A 121 5.60 19.94 -2.91
N PRO A 122 5.22 21.18 -2.55
CA PRO A 122 5.97 21.97 -1.59
C PRO A 122 6.18 21.20 -0.28
N ARG A 123 7.41 21.17 0.21
CA ARG A 123 7.69 20.58 1.53
C ARG A 123 7.39 21.62 2.61
N PRO A 124 6.70 21.24 3.70
CA PRO A 124 6.51 22.13 4.85
C PRO A 124 7.83 22.54 5.51
N GLU A 125 7.83 23.66 6.23
CA GLU A 125 9.00 24.11 6.97
C GLU A 125 9.30 23.17 8.15
N VAL A 126 10.57 22.81 8.33
CA VAL A 126 10.99 21.85 9.37
C VAL A 126 10.59 22.30 10.77
N ALA A 127 10.64 23.61 11.02
CA ALA A 127 10.29 24.21 12.30
C ALA A 127 8.81 24.03 12.69
N GLU A 128 7.93 23.67 11.76
CA GLU A 128 6.51 23.38 12.05
C GLU A 128 6.33 22.03 12.75
N TYR A 129 7.28 21.10 12.61
CA TYR A 129 7.17 19.71 13.07
C TYR A 129 8.30 19.26 13.99
N VAL A 130 9.32 20.10 14.19
CA VAL A 130 10.51 19.77 15.00
C VAL A 130 10.68 20.80 16.10
N GLU A 131 10.62 20.31 17.34
CA GLU A 131 10.89 21.09 18.55
C GLU A 131 12.24 20.69 19.14
N ARG A 132 13.02 21.67 19.61
CA ARG A 132 14.24 21.40 20.37
C ARG A 132 13.88 21.24 21.83
N TRP A 133 14.31 20.15 22.46
CA TRP A 133 14.20 19.97 23.91
C TRP A 133 15.47 20.48 24.62
N PRO A 134 15.40 21.07 25.83
CA PRO A 134 14.23 21.52 26.58
C PRO A 134 13.89 22.97 26.19
N GLY A 135 13.32 23.16 24.99
CA GLY A 135 12.92 24.46 24.48
C GLY A 135 11.66 24.99 25.14
#